data_AF-A0A1B9SJA9-F1
#
_entry.id   AF-A0A1B9SJA9-F1
#
_cell.length_a   1.000
_cell.length_b   1.000
_cell.length_c   1.000
_cell.angle_alpha   90.00
_cell.angle_beta   90.00
_cell.angle_gamma   90.00
#
_symmetry.space_group_name_H-M   'P 1'
#
loop_
_entity.id
_entity.type
_entity.pdbx_description
1 polymer ?
#
loop_
_entity_poly.entity_id
_entity_poly.type
_entity_poly.pdbx_seq_one_letter_code
_entity_poly.pdbx_strand_id
1 'polypeptide(L)'
;MQHYKPEEVRALFCDTQFEHPLTYAHVEKLRTLYGNIQIDTVCAGSVEQQALKHGRFPGGGARFCTEELKIWPTKRYAADLARAQGSRLGHKRKRISASDSGGFEIWYGMRLNESTERANRYAGKVCNEVYQPHEVMKKYPQYLGKLGVRFRLAVLDWSEADVLDFLSGEENPLYAQGFPRVGCFPCLASGDKWKVKAFQHDDFGQQQHRKVIRIGQQIGKSVYTSKGCIRSAANDNVQFDGCAVCAI
;
A
#
# COMPACT_ATOMS: atom_id res chain seq x y z
N MET A 1 -16.55 -2.06 16.45
CA MET A 1 -16.89 -1.17 15.33
C MET A 1 -17.88 -0.12 15.83
N GLN A 2 -17.58 1.18 15.70
CA GLN A 2 -18.34 2.25 16.37
C GLN A 2 -19.54 2.77 15.54
N HIS A 3 -19.48 2.68 14.22
CA HIS A 3 -20.48 3.29 13.32
C HIS A 3 -21.12 2.33 12.31
N TYR A 4 -20.45 1.20 12.01
CA TYR A 4 -20.91 0.21 11.04
C TYR A 4 -20.85 -1.17 11.66
N LYS A 5 -21.72 -2.08 11.22
CA LYS A 5 -21.63 -3.49 11.59
C LYS A 5 -20.54 -4.19 10.78
N PRO A 6 -19.88 -5.25 11.30
CA PRO A 6 -18.82 -5.97 10.58
C PRO A 6 -19.18 -6.36 9.15
N GLU A 7 -20.42 -6.80 8.94
CA GLU A 7 -20.97 -7.19 7.63
C GLU A 7 -21.12 -6.04 6.63
N GLU A 8 -21.12 -4.78 7.10
CA GLU A 8 -21.16 -3.57 6.27
C GLU A 8 -19.76 -3.09 5.88
N VAL A 9 -18.72 -3.67 6.49
CA VAL A 9 -17.32 -3.29 6.23
C VAL A 9 -16.65 -4.33 5.36
N ARG A 10 -15.98 -3.80 4.34
CA ARG A 10 -15.18 -4.59 3.41
C ARG A 10 -13.80 -3.96 3.27
N ALA A 11 -12.76 -4.79 3.41
CA ALA A 11 -11.39 -4.43 3.11
C ALA A 11 -10.96 -5.00 1.76
N LEU A 12 -10.01 -4.31 1.11
CA LEU A 12 -9.35 -4.76 -0.10
C LEU A 12 -7.86 -4.95 0.19
N PHE A 13 -7.36 -6.17 0.03
CA PHE A 13 -5.94 -6.48 0.12
C PHE A 13 -5.36 -6.65 -1.29
N CYS A 14 -4.48 -5.71 -1.69
CA CYS A 14 -3.73 -5.83 -2.94
C CYS A 14 -2.46 -6.63 -2.68
N ASP A 15 -2.53 -7.94 -2.95
CA ASP A 15 -1.43 -8.87 -2.81
C ASP A 15 -0.40 -8.65 -3.93
N THR A 16 0.80 -8.20 -3.56
CA THR A 16 1.89 -7.96 -4.51
C THR A 16 2.83 -9.14 -4.65
N GLN A 17 2.50 -10.26 -4.00
CA GLN A 17 3.31 -11.48 -3.92
C GLN A 17 4.70 -11.22 -3.33
N PHE A 18 4.83 -10.15 -2.54
CA PHE A 18 6.09 -9.68 -1.99
C PHE A 18 5.95 -9.27 -0.52
N GLU A 19 4.83 -9.56 0.11
CA GLU A 19 4.55 -9.31 1.52
C GLU A 19 5.22 -10.36 2.41
N HIS A 20 5.54 -9.98 3.64
CA HIS A 20 6.08 -10.90 4.63
C HIS A 20 5.03 -11.94 5.05
N PRO A 21 5.39 -13.19 5.40
CA PRO A 21 4.47 -14.18 5.97
C PRO A 21 3.66 -13.65 7.17
N LEU A 22 4.30 -12.86 8.04
CA LEU A 22 3.61 -12.21 9.18
C LEU A 22 2.55 -11.20 8.71
N THR A 23 2.72 -10.57 7.55
CA THR A 23 1.71 -9.70 6.96
C THR A 23 0.51 -10.49 6.45
N TYR A 24 0.73 -11.61 5.76
CA TYR A 24 -0.37 -12.49 5.36
C TYR A 24 -1.13 -13.03 6.58
N ALA A 25 -0.41 -13.50 7.60
CA ALA A 25 -1.02 -13.97 8.85
C ALA A 25 -1.81 -12.86 9.55
N HIS A 26 -1.30 -11.63 9.56
CA HIS A 26 -2.01 -10.49 10.14
C HIS A 26 -3.27 -10.13 9.33
N VAL A 27 -3.23 -10.15 7.99
CA VAL A 27 -4.43 -9.95 7.16
C VAL A 27 -5.50 -11.00 7.46
N GLU A 28 -5.12 -12.26 7.63
CA GLU A 28 -6.07 -13.30 8.02
C GLU A 28 -6.63 -13.10 9.44
N LYS A 29 -5.81 -12.67 10.40
CA LYS A 29 -6.25 -12.27 11.73
C LYS A 29 -7.29 -11.14 11.68
N LEU A 30 -7.10 -10.14 10.81
CA LEU A 30 -8.02 -8.99 10.68
C LEU A 30 -9.43 -9.39 10.27
N ARG A 31 -9.63 -10.55 9.62
CA ARG A 31 -10.96 -11.04 9.22
C ARG A 31 -11.92 -11.23 10.39
N THR A 32 -11.39 -11.49 11.58
CA THR A 32 -12.18 -11.80 12.79
C THR A 32 -11.92 -10.84 13.95
N LEU A 33 -10.77 -10.14 13.96
CA LEU A 33 -10.33 -9.29 15.08
C LEU A 33 -11.37 -8.23 15.48
N TYR A 34 -12.04 -7.60 14.50
CA TYR A 34 -13.01 -6.53 14.74
C TYR A 34 -14.46 -6.97 14.46
N GLY A 35 -14.70 -8.28 14.53
CA GLY A 35 -15.88 -8.94 13.99
C GLY A 35 -15.61 -9.57 12.62
N ASN A 36 -16.58 -10.33 12.11
CA ASN A 36 -16.46 -11.03 10.82
C ASN A 36 -16.56 -10.03 9.67
N ILE A 37 -15.42 -9.50 9.24
CA ILE A 37 -15.33 -8.57 8.10
C ILE A 37 -14.94 -9.31 6.82
N GLN A 38 -15.45 -8.82 5.69
CA GLN A 38 -15.03 -9.33 4.39
C GLN A 38 -13.69 -8.67 3.99
N ILE A 39 -12.69 -9.48 3.66
CA ILE A 39 -11.44 -9.01 3.04
C ILE A 39 -11.30 -9.66 1.67
N ASP A 40 -11.42 -8.86 0.62
CA ASP A 40 -11.21 -9.31 -0.76
C ASP A 40 -9.74 -9.17 -1.13
N THR A 41 -9.12 -10.24 -1.61
CA THR A 41 -7.74 -10.24 -2.07
C THR A 41 -7.69 -10.12 -3.59
N VAL A 42 -6.91 -9.17 -4.10
CA VAL A 42 -6.63 -9.01 -5.54
C VAL A 42 -5.14 -9.13 -5.79
N CYS A 43 -4.76 -9.91 -6.80
CA CYS A 43 -3.38 -10.03 -7.27
C CYS A 43 -3.32 -9.57 -8.73
N ALA A 44 -2.43 -8.63 -9.03
CA ALA A 44 -2.23 -8.06 -10.37
C ALA A 44 -0.83 -8.37 -10.94
N GLY A 45 -0.21 -9.44 -10.43
CA GLY A 45 1.17 -9.83 -10.71
C GLY A 45 2.06 -9.66 -9.48
N SER A 46 3.37 -9.80 -9.67
CA SER A 46 4.35 -9.69 -8.59
C SER A 46 5.34 -8.54 -8.75
N VAL A 47 5.97 -8.13 -7.65
CA VAL A 47 7.06 -7.13 -7.68
C VAL A 47 8.20 -7.59 -8.59
N GLU A 48 8.51 -8.88 -8.60
CA GLU A 48 9.54 -9.48 -9.46
C GLU A 48 9.20 -9.35 -10.94
N GLN A 49 7.98 -9.74 -11.33
CA GLN A 49 7.51 -9.62 -12.71
C GLN A 49 7.56 -8.17 -13.19
N GLN A 50 7.20 -7.24 -12.32
CA GLN A 50 7.25 -5.81 -12.61
C GLN A 50 8.68 -5.30 -12.79
N ALA A 51 9.63 -5.73 -11.94
CA ALA A 51 11.03 -5.34 -12.10
C ALA A 51 11.63 -5.84 -13.42
N LEU A 52 11.30 -7.07 -13.83
CA LEU A 52 11.70 -7.65 -15.12
C LEU A 52 11.07 -6.91 -16.30
N LYS A 53 9.75 -6.71 -16.27
CA LYS A 53 8.98 -6.01 -17.32
C LYS A 53 9.52 -4.61 -17.59
N HIS A 54 9.88 -3.87 -16.54
CA HIS A 54 10.36 -2.49 -16.64
C HIS A 54 11.88 -2.38 -16.80
N GLY A 55 12.63 -3.47 -16.73
CA GLY A 55 14.09 -3.48 -16.80
C GLY A 55 14.78 -2.67 -15.69
N ARG A 56 14.10 -2.47 -14.54
CA ARG A 56 14.60 -1.69 -13.39
C ARG A 56 13.85 -2.04 -12.11
N PHE A 57 14.48 -1.84 -10.96
CA PHE A 57 13.81 -1.88 -9.67
C PHE A 57 12.96 -0.61 -9.42
N PRO A 58 11.90 -0.70 -8.61
CA PRO A 58 11.11 0.49 -8.27
C PRO A 58 11.92 1.40 -7.33
N GLY A 59 11.65 2.70 -7.38
CA GLY A 59 12.39 3.73 -6.64
C GLY A 59 11.65 5.06 -6.56
N GLY A 60 12.30 6.11 -6.05
CA GLY A 60 11.72 7.44 -5.85
C GLY A 60 10.91 7.96 -7.04
N GLY A 61 11.51 7.95 -8.23
CA GLY A 61 10.90 8.36 -9.50
C GLY A 61 10.29 7.23 -10.34
N ALA A 62 10.27 6.00 -9.84
CA ALA A 62 9.84 4.81 -10.57
C ALA A 62 8.89 3.98 -9.70
N ARG A 63 7.61 4.37 -9.65
CA ARG A 63 6.60 3.77 -8.76
C ARG A 63 5.64 2.83 -9.48
N PHE A 64 6.10 2.12 -10.51
CA PHE A 64 5.29 1.19 -11.30
C PHE A 64 4.63 0.10 -10.43
N CYS A 65 5.32 -0.42 -9.40
CA CYS A 65 4.72 -1.41 -8.50
C CYS A 65 3.54 -0.82 -7.70
N THR A 66 3.58 0.46 -7.33
CA THR A 66 2.46 1.14 -6.67
C THR A 66 1.30 1.34 -7.66
N GLU A 67 1.60 1.65 -8.91
CA GLU A 67 0.59 1.88 -9.93
C GLU A 67 -0.09 0.59 -10.35
N GLU A 68 0.68 -0.37 -10.84
CA GLU A 68 0.18 -1.58 -11.48
C GLU A 68 -0.32 -2.62 -10.48
N LEU A 69 0.34 -2.75 -9.31
CA LEU A 69 -0.03 -3.79 -8.34
C LEU A 69 -0.99 -3.31 -7.25
N LYS A 70 -1.21 -1.99 -7.12
CA LYS A 70 -2.07 -1.44 -6.05
C LYS A 70 -3.15 -0.51 -6.60
N ILE A 71 -2.75 0.56 -7.27
CA ILE A 71 -3.70 1.61 -7.71
C ILE A 71 -4.63 1.09 -8.82
N TRP A 72 -4.10 0.44 -9.85
CA TRP A 72 -4.90 -0.08 -10.96
C TRP A 72 -5.89 -1.17 -10.52
N PRO A 73 -5.48 -2.21 -9.77
CA PRO A 73 -6.44 -3.20 -9.29
C PRO A 73 -7.48 -2.58 -8.34
N THR A 74 -7.10 -1.62 -7.49
CA THR A 74 -8.07 -0.88 -6.64
C THR A 74 -9.11 -0.13 -7.47
N LYS A 75 -8.70 0.58 -8.54
CA LYS A 75 -9.64 1.27 -9.44
C LYS A 75 -10.62 0.31 -10.09
N ARG A 76 -10.12 -0.81 -10.63
CA ARG A 76 -10.95 -1.83 -11.27
C ARG A 76 -11.95 -2.41 -10.27
N TYR A 77 -11.44 -2.83 -9.11
CA TYR A 77 -12.25 -3.36 -8.02
C TYR A 77 -13.36 -2.39 -7.60
N ALA A 78 -13.02 -1.12 -7.33
CA ALA A 78 -14.00 -0.13 -6.89
C ALA A 78 -15.05 0.16 -7.98
N ALA A 79 -14.65 0.22 -9.25
CA ALA A 79 -15.58 0.41 -10.36
C ALA A 79 -16.55 -0.77 -10.51
N ASP A 80 -16.04 -1.99 -10.42
CA ASP A 80 -16.83 -3.21 -10.57
C ASP A 80 -17.79 -3.39 -9.39
N LEU A 81 -17.32 -3.12 -8.16
CA LEU A 81 -18.17 -3.12 -6.97
C LEU A 81 -19.29 -2.07 -7.06
N ALA A 82 -18.96 -0.84 -7.45
CA ALA A 82 -19.96 0.23 -7.59
C ALA A 82 -20.99 -0.11 -8.67
N ARG A 83 -20.58 -0.71 -9.79
CA ARG A 83 -21.50 -1.19 -10.83
C ARG A 83 -22.38 -2.32 -10.33
N ALA A 84 -21.83 -3.27 -9.58
CA ALA A 84 -22.58 -4.39 -9.01
C ALA A 84 -23.60 -3.92 -7.96
N GLN A 85 -23.24 -2.98 -7.09
CA GLN A 85 -24.18 -2.38 -6.14
C GLN A 85 -25.23 -1.50 -6.83
N GLY A 86 -24.85 -0.82 -7.91
CA GLY A 86 -25.73 -0.07 -8.79
C GLY A 86 -26.53 -0.92 -9.79
N SER A 87 -26.35 -2.24 -9.85
CA SER A 87 -26.94 -3.12 -10.88
C SER A 87 -28.44 -3.43 -10.69
N ARG A 88 -29.19 -2.58 -9.98
CA ARG A 88 -30.61 -2.33 -10.34
C ARG A 88 -30.73 -1.54 -11.66
N LEU A 89 -29.63 -1.19 -12.31
CA LEU A 89 -29.58 -0.74 -13.70
C LEU A 89 -29.74 -1.92 -14.67
N GLY A 90 -30.95 -2.47 -14.74
CA GLY A 90 -31.34 -3.34 -15.84
C GLY A 90 -31.31 -2.57 -17.16
N HIS A 91 -30.43 -2.97 -18.09
CA HIS A 91 -30.51 -2.88 -19.57
C HIS A 91 -31.14 -1.67 -20.30
N LYS A 92 -31.49 -0.57 -19.63
CA LYS A 92 -32.05 0.64 -20.24
C LYS A 92 -31.40 1.86 -19.62
N ARG A 93 -30.89 2.71 -20.51
CA ARG A 93 -30.25 4.00 -20.29
C ARG A 93 -31.16 5.01 -19.56
N LYS A 94 -31.53 4.76 -18.30
CA LYS A 94 -32.18 5.79 -17.47
C LYS A 94 -31.07 6.54 -16.73
N ARG A 95 -30.96 7.84 -16.99
CA ARG A 95 -30.09 8.77 -16.23
C ARG A 95 -30.55 8.71 -14.77
N ILE A 96 -29.77 8.07 -13.91
CA ILE A 96 -29.95 8.14 -12.46
C ILE A 96 -29.23 9.42 -11.99
N SER A 97 -29.91 10.24 -11.19
CA SER A 97 -29.32 11.37 -10.47
C SER A 97 -28.30 10.85 -9.45
N ALA A 98 -27.19 11.55 -9.25
CA ALA A 98 -26.11 11.14 -8.35
C ALA A 98 -26.53 10.94 -6.87
N SER A 99 -27.76 11.29 -6.51
CA SER A 99 -28.38 11.05 -5.19
C SER A 99 -28.89 9.63 -4.98
N ASP A 100 -29.22 8.89 -6.05
CA ASP A 100 -29.94 7.61 -5.96
C ASP A 100 -29.05 6.41 -6.36
N SER A 101 -27.80 6.67 -6.75
CA SER A 101 -26.80 5.64 -6.98
C SER A 101 -26.25 5.17 -5.63
N GLY A 102 -26.68 4.00 -5.17
CA GLY A 102 -26.01 3.29 -4.07
C GLY A 102 -24.50 3.34 -4.28
N GLY A 103 -23.79 3.93 -3.31
CA GLY A 103 -22.35 4.15 -3.35
C GLY A 103 -21.73 3.76 -2.02
N PHE A 104 -20.41 3.87 -1.93
CA PHE A 104 -19.67 3.50 -0.73
C PHE A 104 -18.45 4.39 -0.54
N GLU A 105 -17.98 4.42 0.71
CA GLU A 105 -16.76 5.11 1.10
C GLU A 105 -15.58 4.14 1.08
N ILE A 106 -14.44 4.58 0.55
CA ILE A 106 -13.14 3.92 0.72
C ILE A 106 -12.35 4.71 1.75
N TRP A 107 -11.99 4.04 2.83
CA TRP A 107 -11.26 4.65 3.94
C TRP A 107 -9.77 4.38 3.78
N TYR A 108 -8.97 5.44 3.85
CA TYR A 108 -7.52 5.36 3.80
C TYR A 108 -6.90 5.77 5.14
N GLY A 109 -5.95 4.97 5.62
CA GLY A 109 -5.16 5.25 6.83
C GLY A 109 -3.92 6.12 6.56
N MET A 110 -4.07 7.20 5.78
CA MET A 110 -2.96 8.13 5.51
C MET A 110 -2.95 9.25 6.56
N ARG A 111 -1.77 9.64 7.05
CA ARG A 111 -1.56 10.66 8.08
C ARG A 111 -0.66 11.79 7.58
N LEU A 112 -0.85 13.00 8.09
CA LEU A 112 -0.03 14.16 7.75
C LEU A 112 1.41 13.99 8.24
N ASN A 113 1.58 13.43 9.44
CA ASN A 113 2.87 13.27 10.10
C ASN A 113 3.79 12.19 9.49
N GLU A 114 3.33 11.47 8.45
CA GLU A 114 4.14 10.44 7.82
C GLU A 114 5.25 11.02 6.92
N SER A 115 5.04 12.14 6.24
CA SER A 115 6.10 12.84 5.50
C SER A 115 5.65 14.22 5.05
N THR A 116 6.62 15.08 4.72
CA THR A 116 6.37 16.40 4.11
C THR A 116 5.53 16.29 2.84
N GLU A 117 5.74 15.26 2.00
CA GLU A 117 4.93 15.05 0.80
C GLU A 117 3.47 14.68 1.13
N ARG A 118 3.21 13.93 2.21
CA ARG A 118 1.83 13.64 2.63
C ARG A 118 1.17 14.88 3.22
N ALA A 119 1.88 15.62 4.08
CA ALA A 119 1.41 16.89 4.63
C ALA A 119 1.00 17.86 3.50
N ASN A 120 1.85 18.04 2.50
CA ASN A 120 1.56 18.90 1.35
C ASN A 120 0.41 18.37 0.48
N ARG A 121 0.36 17.05 0.24
CA ARG A 121 -0.66 16.45 -0.64
C ARG A 121 -2.06 16.50 -0.03
N TYR A 122 -2.17 16.38 1.28
CA TYR A 122 -3.46 16.32 1.98
C TYR A 122 -3.76 17.61 2.76
N ALA A 123 -3.01 18.69 2.50
CA ALA A 123 -3.26 20.00 3.09
C ALA A 123 -4.72 20.44 2.90
N GLY A 124 -5.34 20.91 3.98
CA GLY A 124 -6.73 21.37 3.99
C GLY A 124 -7.79 20.27 3.99
N LYS A 125 -7.41 18.98 4.00
CA LYS A 125 -8.36 17.88 4.19
C LYS A 125 -8.54 17.57 5.67
N VAL A 126 -9.70 17.02 6.03
CA VAL A 126 -10.07 16.68 7.41
C VAL A 126 -10.68 15.28 7.49
N CYS A 127 -10.55 14.63 8.66
CA CYS A 127 -10.91 13.21 8.85
C CYS A 127 -12.40 12.91 8.63
N ASN A 128 -13.26 13.86 9.00
CA ASN A 128 -14.71 13.66 9.03
C ASN A 128 -15.41 14.00 7.71
N GLU A 129 -14.68 14.44 6.69
CA GLU A 129 -15.21 14.74 5.36
C GLU A 129 -15.03 13.56 4.37
N VAL A 130 -15.81 13.62 3.29
CA VAL A 130 -15.72 12.71 2.16
C VAL A 130 -15.38 13.48 0.88
N TYR A 131 -14.50 12.89 0.07
CA TYR A 131 -13.97 13.53 -1.13
C TYR A 131 -14.21 12.67 -2.37
N GLN A 132 -14.23 13.30 -3.54
CA GLN A 132 -14.13 12.55 -4.78
C GLN A 132 -12.75 11.88 -4.86
N PRO A 133 -12.62 10.64 -5.36
CA PRO A 133 -11.34 9.94 -5.43
C PRO A 133 -10.20 10.75 -6.07
N HIS A 134 -10.52 11.50 -7.13
CA HIS A 134 -9.55 12.30 -7.89
C HIS A 134 -9.08 13.57 -7.15
N GLU A 135 -9.85 14.07 -6.19
CA GLU A 135 -9.50 15.22 -5.34
C GLU A 135 -8.51 14.83 -4.23
N VAL A 136 -8.44 13.53 -3.90
CA VAL A 136 -7.47 12.98 -2.93
C VAL A 136 -6.22 12.48 -3.64
N MET A 137 -6.40 11.76 -4.75
CA MET A 137 -5.32 11.21 -5.54
C MET A 137 -5.60 11.43 -7.03
N LYS A 138 -4.86 12.36 -7.66
CA LYS A 138 -5.00 12.71 -9.09
C LYS A 138 -4.98 11.52 -10.06
N LYS A 139 -4.37 10.39 -9.65
CA LYS A 139 -4.32 9.16 -10.44
C LYS A 139 -5.71 8.49 -10.58
N TYR A 140 -6.68 8.80 -9.71
CA TYR A 140 -8.02 8.21 -9.78
C TYR A 140 -8.89 8.96 -10.80
N PRO A 141 -9.64 8.24 -11.65
CA PRO A 141 -10.49 8.88 -12.65
C PRO A 141 -11.78 9.45 -12.05
N GLN A 142 -12.28 10.55 -12.62
CA GLN A 142 -13.52 11.21 -12.16
C GLN A 142 -14.76 10.31 -12.24
N TYR A 143 -14.79 9.33 -13.14
CA TYR A 143 -15.97 8.47 -13.30
C TYR A 143 -16.28 7.64 -12.04
N LEU A 144 -15.28 7.32 -11.20
CA LEU A 144 -15.54 6.62 -9.94
C LEU A 144 -16.42 7.47 -9.02
N GLY A 145 -16.21 8.78 -9.02
CA GLY A 145 -17.09 9.73 -8.35
C GLY A 145 -18.52 9.71 -8.86
N LYS A 146 -18.68 9.61 -10.19
CA LYS A 146 -19.99 9.47 -10.86
C LYS A 146 -20.66 8.12 -10.57
N LEU A 147 -19.89 7.09 -10.23
CA LEU A 147 -20.39 5.80 -9.75
C LEU A 147 -20.71 5.79 -8.25
N GLY A 148 -20.65 6.93 -7.56
CA GLY A 148 -20.97 7.02 -6.13
C GLY A 148 -19.82 6.68 -5.19
N VAL A 149 -18.61 6.42 -5.69
CA VAL A 149 -17.43 6.14 -4.84
C VAL A 149 -16.94 7.44 -4.20
N ARG A 150 -16.67 7.41 -2.90
CA ARG A 150 -16.08 8.53 -2.14
C ARG A 150 -14.88 8.05 -1.32
N PHE A 151 -13.95 8.94 -1.02
CA PHE A 151 -12.79 8.65 -0.15
C PHE A 151 -12.90 9.39 1.17
N ARG A 152 -12.49 8.73 2.26
CA ARG A 152 -12.33 9.31 3.60
C ARG A 152 -10.90 9.07 4.10
N LEU A 153 -10.32 10.07 4.76
CA LEU A 153 -8.97 10.00 5.35
C LEU A 153 -9.10 9.91 6.88
N ALA A 154 -9.49 8.75 7.39
CA ALA A 154 -10.10 8.60 8.72
C ALA A 154 -9.17 8.91 9.92
N VAL A 155 -7.86 8.90 9.72
CA VAL A 155 -6.84 9.12 10.77
C VAL A 155 -5.80 10.17 10.32
N LEU A 156 -6.22 11.13 9.49
CA LEU A 156 -5.31 12.07 8.82
C LEU A 156 -4.47 12.91 9.79
N ASP A 157 -5.07 13.34 10.90
CA ASP A 157 -4.46 14.16 11.94
C ASP A 157 -3.85 13.35 13.10
N TRP A 158 -3.98 12.03 13.09
CA TRP A 158 -3.45 11.17 14.15
C TRP A 158 -1.92 11.09 14.07
N SER A 159 -1.29 11.04 15.25
CA SER A 159 0.13 10.76 15.37
C SER A 159 0.43 9.26 15.20
N GLU A 160 1.72 8.89 15.25
CA GLU A 160 2.09 7.47 15.35
C GLU A 160 1.68 6.85 16.67
N ALA A 161 1.90 7.59 17.77
CA ALA A 161 1.51 7.18 19.10
C ALA A 161 -0.01 6.96 19.19
N ASP A 162 -0.83 7.90 18.70
CA ASP A 162 -2.29 7.76 18.76
C ASP A 162 -2.79 6.49 18.08
N VAL A 163 -2.18 6.12 16.94
CA VAL A 163 -2.54 4.89 16.22
C VAL A 163 -2.10 3.65 17.00
N LEU A 164 -0.87 3.61 17.51
CA LEU A 164 -0.37 2.44 18.23
C LEU A 164 -1.12 2.24 19.56
N ASP A 165 -1.40 3.32 20.28
CA ASP A 165 -2.20 3.29 21.51
C ASP A 165 -3.59 2.75 21.23
N PHE A 166 -4.24 3.21 20.15
CA PHE A 166 -5.55 2.71 19.73
C PHE A 166 -5.53 1.22 19.33
N LEU A 167 -4.47 0.76 18.64
CA LEU A 167 -4.33 -0.63 18.25
C LEU A 167 -4.02 -1.53 19.45
N SER A 168 -3.41 -1.00 20.52
CA SER A 168 -3.17 -1.73 21.77
C SER A 168 -2.43 -3.07 21.56
N GLY A 169 -1.43 -3.10 20.69
CA GLY A 169 -0.61 -4.29 20.40
C GLY A 169 -1.18 -5.21 19.32
N GLU A 170 -2.31 -4.84 18.72
CA GLU A 170 -2.93 -5.61 17.64
C GLU A 170 -2.27 -5.38 16.27
N GLU A 171 -1.33 -4.43 16.14
CA GLU A 171 -0.61 -4.16 14.90
C GLU A 171 0.21 -5.36 14.38
N ASN A 172 0.66 -5.25 13.13
CA ASN A 172 1.51 -6.27 12.52
C ASN A 172 2.80 -6.49 13.35
N PRO A 173 3.20 -7.73 13.67
CA PRO A 173 4.38 -7.99 14.51
C PRO A 173 5.70 -7.40 14.00
N LEU A 174 5.81 -7.08 12.70
CA LEU A 174 6.98 -6.42 12.14
C LEU A 174 7.23 -5.02 12.76
N TYR A 175 6.20 -4.34 13.30
CA TYR A 175 6.39 -3.08 14.04
C TYR A 175 7.24 -3.29 15.29
N ALA A 176 6.92 -4.30 16.11
CA ALA A 176 7.71 -4.68 17.28
C ALA A 176 9.12 -5.17 16.93
N GLN A 177 9.33 -5.60 15.68
CA GLN A 177 10.64 -5.99 15.13
C GLN A 177 11.43 -4.78 14.56
N GLY A 178 10.96 -3.56 14.84
CA GLY A 178 11.63 -2.31 14.53
C GLY A 178 11.46 -1.82 13.09
N PHE A 179 10.45 -2.30 12.36
CA PHE A 179 10.07 -1.72 11.07
C PHE A 179 9.02 -0.63 11.29
N PRO A 180 9.33 0.65 11.02
CA PRO A 180 8.38 1.74 11.26
C PRO A 180 7.22 1.77 10.25
N ARG A 181 7.31 0.98 9.17
CA ARG A 181 6.25 0.80 8.17
C ARG A 181 6.31 -0.61 7.61
N VAL A 182 5.13 -1.20 7.46
CA VAL A 182 4.97 -2.53 6.88
C VAL A 182 4.30 -2.41 5.52
N GLY A 183 4.90 -3.04 4.51
CA GLY A 183 4.36 -3.15 3.16
C GLY A 183 4.91 -4.40 2.50
N CYS A 184 5.28 -4.30 1.22
CA CYS A 184 6.14 -5.30 0.58
C CYS A 184 7.41 -5.45 1.43
N PHE A 185 7.94 -6.66 1.55
CA PHE A 185 9.05 -6.99 2.44
C PHE A 185 10.21 -7.66 1.67
N PRO A 186 11.31 -6.92 1.42
CA PRO A 186 11.43 -5.47 1.57
C PRO A 186 10.63 -4.66 0.56
N CYS A 187 10.38 -3.40 0.88
CA CYS A 187 9.97 -2.41 -0.11
C CYS A 187 11.19 -2.04 -0.95
N LEU A 188 11.29 -2.54 -2.18
CA LEU A 188 12.43 -2.26 -3.07
C LEU A 188 12.55 -0.77 -3.43
N ALA A 189 11.47 0.00 -3.26
CA ALA A 189 11.44 1.44 -3.47
C ALA A 189 11.72 2.27 -2.20
N SER A 190 12.15 1.62 -1.12
CA SER A 190 12.64 2.27 0.11
C SER A 190 14.14 2.57 0.03
N GLY A 191 14.63 3.38 0.99
CA GLY A 191 16.05 3.69 1.10
C GLY A 191 16.90 2.44 1.42
N ASP A 192 18.16 2.47 1.02
CA ASP A 192 19.05 1.31 1.13
C ASP A 192 19.21 0.81 2.57
N LYS A 193 19.27 1.70 3.57
CA LYS A 193 19.27 1.33 5.00
C LYS A 193 18.13 0.36 5.34
N TRP A 194 16.92 0.64 4.86
CA TRP A 194 15.73 -0.18 5.14
C TRP A 194 15.71 -1.47 4.33
N LYS A 195 16.19 -1.44 3.08
CA LYS A 195 16.36 -2.65 2.27
C LYS A 195 17.35 -3.62 2.90
N VAL A 196 18.53 -3.13 3.31
CA VAL A 196 19.56 -3.93 3.99
C VAL A 196 18.98 -4.55 5.27
N LYS A 197 18.36 -3.73 6.14
CA LYS A 197 17.72 -4.22 7.36
C LYS A 197 16.73 -5.36 7.07
N ALA A 198 15.82 -5.17 6.13
CA ALA A 198 14.80 -6.17 5.82
C ALA A 198 15.37 -7.42 5.12
N PHE A 199 16.36 -7.28 4.24
CA PHE A 199 17.02 -8.44 3.61
C PHE A 199 17.81 -9.30 4.62
N GLN A 200 18.29 -8.70 5.71
CA GLN A 200 19.05 -9.38 6.77
C GLN A 200 18.19 -9.81 7.96
N HIS A 201 16.89 -9.48 7.94
CA HIS A 201 16.01 -9.61 9.10
C HIS A 201 15.80 -11.06 9.54
N ASP A 202 15.44 -11.92 8.59
CA ASP A 202 15.14 -13.34 8.82
C ASP A 202 15.32 -14.15 7.52
N ASP A 203 15.00 -15.44 7.58
CA ASP A 203 15.11 -16.36 6.45
C ASP A 203 14.30 -15.90 5.23
N PHE A 204 13.12 -15.30 5.46
CA PHE A 204 12.29 -14.79 4.37
C PHE A 204 12.96 -13.58 3.72
N GLY A 205 13.47 -12.63 4.51
CA GLY A 205 14.26 -11.50 4.04
C GLY A 205 15.45 -11.94 3.20
N GLN A 206 16.20 -12.95 3.67
CA GLN A 206 17.36 -13.48 2.95
C GLN A 206 16.95 -14.17 1.64
N GLN A 207 15.84 -14.90 1.62
CA GLN A 207 15.30 -15.49 0.39
C GLN A 207 14.91 -14.42 -0.63
N GLN A 208 14.26 -13.34 -0.17
CA GLN A 208 13.93 -12.21 -1.04
C GLN A 208 15.18 -11.52 -1.58
N HIS A 209 16.24 -11.41 -0.76
CA HIS A 209 17.52 -10.86 -1.21
C HIS A 209 18.09 -11.65 -2.39
N ARG A 210 18.18 -12.99 -2.27
CA ARG A 210 18.69 -13.86 -3.34
C ARG A 210 17.89 -13.72 -4.64
N LYS A 211 16.56 -13.62 -4.54
CA LYS A 211 15.69 -13.39 -5.71
C LYS A 211 15.98 -12.04 -6.38
N VAL A 212 16.07 -10.98 -5.57
CA VAL A 212 16.32 -9.63 -6.07
C VAL A 212 17.71 -9.51 -6.72
N ILE A 213 18.75 -10.12 -6.14
CA ILE A 213 20.08 -10.15 -6.75
C ILE A 213 20.04 -10.86 -8.12
N ARG A 214 19.35 -11.99 -8.23
CA ARG A 214 19.18 -12.69 -9.51
C ARG A 214 18.45 -11.84 -10.55
N ILE A 215 17.38 -11.15 -10.17
CA ILE A 215 16.68 -10.21 -11.06
C ILE A 215 17.63 -9.09 -11.49
N GLY A 216 18.43 -8.57 -10.56
CA GLY A 216 19.40 -7.50 -10.83
C GLY A 216 20.44 -7.91 -11.87
N GLN A 217 20.93 -9.15 -11.80
CA GLN A 217 21.82 -9.73 -12.82
C GLN A 217 21.14 -9.81 -14.19
N GLN A 218 19.87 -10.21 -14.25
CA GLN A 218 19.11 -10.32 -15.51
C GLN A 218 18.87 -8.96 -16.17
N ILE A 219 18.54 -7.93 -15.39
CA ILE A 219 18.24 -6.59 -15.91
C ILE A 219 19.46 -5.66 -15.96
N GLY A 220 20.62 -6.12 -15.50
CA GLY A 220 21.85 -5.33 -15.42
C GLY A 220 21.73 -4.11 -14.49
N LYS A 221 20.99 -4.22 -13.38
CA LYS A 221 20.79 -3.14 -12.39
C LYS A 221 20.97 -3.64 -10.96
N SER A 222 21.50 -2.79 -10.09
CA SER A 222 21.49 -3.01 -8.65
C SER A 222 20.18 -2.54 -8.04
N VAL A 223 19.69 -3.26 -7.02
CA VAL A 223 18.57 -2.80 -6.17
C VAL A 223 18.98 -1.65 -5.25
N TYR A 224 20.28 -1.53 -4.97
CA TYR A 224 20.83 -0.47 -4.14
C TYR A 224 21.09 0.78 -4.99
N THR A 225 20.81 1.95 -4.44
CA THR A 225 20.97 3.23 -5.15
C THR A 225 22.14 4.08 -4.62
N SER A 226 22.65 3.77 -3.43
CA SER A 226 23.71 4.52 -2.75
C SER A 226 25.08 4.00 -3.17
N LYS A 227 26.04 4.92 -3.39
CA LYS A 227 27.41 4.56 -3.82
C LYS A 227 28.10 3.55 -2.90
N GLY A 228 27.88 3.63 -1.57
CA GLY A 228 28.43 2.69 -0.59
C GLY A 228 27.93 1.25 -0.78
N CYS A 229 26.62 1.09 -1.02
CA CYS A 229 25.99 -0.22 -1.23
C CYS A 229 26.22 -0.78 -2.64
N ILE A 230 26.42 0.09 -3.65
CA ILE A 230 26.72 -0.34 -5.02
C ILE A 230 28.13 -0.94 -5.10
N ARG A 231 29.12 -0.37 -4.38
CA ARG A 231 30.50 -0.91 -4.34
C ARG A 231 30.56 -2.28 -3.67
N SER A 232 29.75 -2.50 -2.65
CA SER A 232 29.60 -3.81 -2.02
C SER A 232 28.76 -4.79 -2.84
N ALA A 233 27.98 -4.38 -3.84
CA ALA A 233 27.22 -5.34 -4.66
C ALA A 233 28.11 -6.28 -5.50
N ALA A 234 29.42 -6.02 -5.59
CA ALA A 234 30.41 -6.95 -6.12
C ALA A 234 30.85 -8.04 -5.11
N ASN A 235 30.49 -7.90 -3.83
CA ASN A 235 30.74 -8.84 -2.75
C ASN A 235 29.46 -8.97 -1.90
N ASP A 236 28.74 -10.08 -2.04
CA ASP A 236 27.40 -10.38 -1.49
C ASP A 236 27.19 -10.19 0.04
N ASN A 237 28.16 -9.63 0.77
CA ASN A 237 28.10 -9.23 2.17
C ASN A 237 28.01 -7.70 2.31
N VAL A 238 26.84 -7.12 1.99
CA VAL A 238 26.61 -5.68 2.19
C VAL A 238 26.41 -5.38 3.68
N GLN A 239 27.47 -4.93 4.35
CA GLN A 239 27.39 -4.29 5.67
C GLN A 239 27.21 -2.78 5.45
N PHE A 240 26.09 -2.20 5.90
CA PHE A 240 25.83 -0.76 5.77
C PHE A 240 26.60 0.00 6.85
N ASP A 241 27.85 0.35 6.58
CA ASP A 241 28.60 1.33 7.37
C ASP A 241 28.07 2.72 7.01
N GLY A 242 27.22 3.27 7.88
CA GLY A 242 26.35 4.40 7.57
C GLY A 242 27.01 5.59 6.87
N CYS A 243 26.25 6.22 5.96
CA CYS A 243 26.58 7.56 5.49
C CYS A 243 26.17 8.57 6.57
N ALA A 244 27.10 9.40 7.04
CA ALA A 244 26.89 10.46 8.04
C ALA A 244 25.96 11.60 7.59
N VAL A 245 25.32 11.48 6.42
CA VAL A 245 24.47 12.51 5.83
C VAL A 245 23.23 11.82 5.28
N CYS A 246 22.20 11.68 6.12
CA CYS A 246 20.77 11.54 5.81
C CYS A 246 20.07 10.89 7.03
N ALA A 247 20.07 11.61 8.14
CA ALA A 247 19.18 11.37 9.27
C ALA A 247 18.22 12.56 9.39
N ILE A 248 17.40 12.78 8.36
CA ILE A 248 16.18 13.60 8.36
C ILE A 248 15.20 12.93 7.41
#